data_AF-A0A1H8JPP9-F1
#
_entry.id   AF-A0A1H8JPP9-F1
#
_cell.length_a   1.000
_cell.length_b   1.000
_cell.length_c   1.000
_cell.angle_alpha   90.00
_cell.angle_beta   90.00
_cell.angle_gamma   90.00
#
_symmetry.space_group_name_H-M   'P 1'
#
loop_
_entity.id
_entity.type
_entity.pdbx_description
1 polymer ?
#
loop_
_entity_poly.entity_id
_entity_poly.type
_entity_poly.pdbx_seq_one_letter_code
_entity_poly.pdbx_strand_id
1 'polypeptide(L)'
;MDGGRWKGSVRRSGKASAESGGYANTGIHIGDVYREPVARSAYLEQVEQIFPWTLEGRSEELAELAAFCLGEDGPGYVWWQGPAWAGKSALMATLVLHPPAGVRVVSFFITARYAGQSDRQAFLDVVLPQLAELLGQSLPPLLGASTQQGWFNKLLKEAARACMQAGERLVLVVDGLDEDQGVKVGPGTHSIAALLPPLVVEGLRVVVAGRPNPPVPSDVPVGHPLRDARIVRVLRPSAAAQVIRDDAERELEHVLYGDAADRDLLGLLVAAGGGLSIEDLAELTGSPAAVVRKWLHAVSGRTFAGRESQWRAGARVFVLAHEELHAAAVESLGHQTLSGCRDRIHAWAQGYRDRGWPAETPEYLLRGYHRLLGSVGDLDRMVACATDWVRLDRMLDISGGDAAALAEITACQAVICEQEEPDLSMMLLLAYTRDRLAERNAKLPLGLPAAWARLGNVVRAEALARSLPNPASQAEALTALVRALANAGEHDRARVIAQATETVAHSITHPDSQAWALAALIVALADAGEHDRAKTMACTITHPIVQAGALAALVRVLADAGEYDRAETVARTITYPAYLAGALAALVGALANAGEHDRA
;
A
#
# COMPACT_ATOMS: atom_id res chain seq x y z
N MET A 1 -8.59 20.79 -53.37
CA MET A 1 -9.03 22.13 -52.91
C MET A 1 -8.82 22.16 -51.42
N ASP A 2 -7.93 23.04 -50.99
CA ASP A 2 -7.31 23.05 -49.67
C ASP A 2 -8.29 23.34 -48.54
N GLY A 3 -8.34 22.45 -47.54
CA GLY A 3 -8.97 22.68 -46.25
C GLY A 3 -8.08 23.55 -45.37
N GLY A 4 -8.00 24.84 -45.69
CA GLY A 4 -7.21 25.82 -44.95
C GLY A 4 -7.69 25.95 -43.51
N ARG A 5 -6.84 25.54 -42.55
CA ARG A 5 -6.97 25.90 -41.13
C ARG A 5 -6.69 27.41 -40.99
N TRP A 6 -7.71 28.18 -40.62
CA TRP A 6 -7.57 29.58 -40.28
C TRP A 6 -6.93 29.72 -38.89
N LYS A 7 -5.74 30.32 -38.82
CA LYS A 7 -5.16 30.85 -37.56
C LYS A 7 -5.67 32.28 -37.36
N GLY A 8 -6.77 32.42 -36.62
CA GLY A 8 -7.19 33.71 -36.08
C GLY A 8 -6.58 33.92 -34.69
N SER A 9 -5.78 34.96 -34.48
CA SER A 9 -5.34 35.35 -33.14
C SER A 9 -6.40 36.25 -32.50
N VAL A 10 -7.04 35.79 -31.43
CA VAL A 10 -7.88 36.65 -30.59
C VAL A 10 -6.93 37.47 -29.70
N ARG A 11 -6.95 38.80 -29.82
CA ARG A 11 -6.25 39.71 -28.91
C ARG A 11 -7.28 40.41 -28.01
N ARG A 12 -7.03 40.38 -26.69
CA ARG A 12 -7.86 40.88 -25.56
C ARG A 12 -8.90 39.91 -24.97
N SER A 13 -8.53 38.66 -24.70
CA SER A 13 -9.24 37.90 -23.67
C SER A 13 -8.88 38.47 -22.29
N GLY A 14 -9.89 38.70 -21.44
CA GLY A 14 -9.73 39.40 -20.15
C GLY A 14 -8.80 38.69 -19.15
N LYS A 15 -8.59 39.30 -17.98
CA LYS A 15 -7.80 38.72 -16.89
C LYS A 15 -8.47 37.43 -16.36
N ALA A 16 -7.69 36.36 -16.20
CA ALA A 16 -8.06 35.18 -15.43
C ALA A 16 -7.05 34.96 -14.30
N SER A 17 -7.54 34.54 -13.13
CA SER A 17 -6.73 34.25 -11.95
C SER A 17 -7.16 32.91 -11.35
N ALA A 18 -6.20 32.14 -10.85
CA ALA A 18 -6.42 30.96 -10.02
C ALA A 18 -5.50 31.01 -8.81
N GLU A 19 -5.99 30.54 -7.66
CA GLU A 19 -5.21 30.34 -6.44
C GLU A 19 -4.71 28.89 -6.32
N SER A 20 -3.85 28.65 -5.31
CA SER A 20 -3.05 27.44 -5.07
C SER A 20 -3.66 26.13 -5.60
N GLY A 21 -3.02 25.57 -6.63
CA GLY A 21 -3.40 24.31 -7.27
C GLY A 21 -4.42 24.43 -8.41
N GLY A 22 -4.90 25.64 -8.74
CA GLY A 22 -5.80 25.89 -9.86
C GLY A 22 -5.08 26.28 -11.16
N TYR A 23 -5.71 25.98 -12.29
CA TYR A 23 -5.23 26.33 -13.63
C TYR A 23 -6.12 27.44 -14.23
N ALA A 24 -5.53 28.61 -14.49
CA ALA A 24 -6.21 29.73 -15.17
C ALA A 24 -5.59 30.00 -16.54
N ASN A 25 -6.41 29.93 -17.59
CA ASN A 25 -5.97 30.17 -18.96
C ASN A 25 -6.83 31.24 -19.63
N THR A 26 -6.19 32.19 -20.31
CA THR A 26 -6.86 33.24 -21.09
C THR A 26 -6.79 32.97 -22.61
N GLY A 27 -6.25 31.83 -23.05
CA GLY A 27 -6.14 31.42 -24.47
C GLY A 27 -6.87 30.11 -24.81
N ILE A 28 -6.68 29.62 -26.04
CA ILE A 28 -7.28 28.35 -26.52
C ILE A 28 -6.31 27.20 -26.20
N HIS A 29 -6.78 26.19 -25.46
CA HIS A 29 -6.03 24.97 -25.14
C HIS A 29 -6.27 23.90 -26.21
N ILE A 30 -5.21 23.27 -26.72
CA ILE A 30 -5.29 22.18 -27.70
C ILE A 30 -4.40 21.03 -27.20
N GLY A 31 -5.02 20.02 -26.57
CA GLY A 31 -4.38 18.88 -25.89
C GLY A 31 -5.12 18.52 -24.60
N ASP A 32 -4.86 17.33 -24.05
CA ASP A 32 -5.46 16.83 -22.80
C ASP A 32 -4.69 17.38 -21.57
N VAL A 33 -5.41 17.82 -20.54
CA VAL A 33 -4.84 18.33 -19.28
C VAL A 33 -4.97 17.23 -18.22
N TYR A 34 -3.84 16.66 -17.81
CA TYR A 34 -3.79 15.61 -16.79
C TYR A 34 -3.31 16.16 -15.44
N ARG A 35 -3.95 15.70 -14.36
CA ARG A 35 -3.61 15.99 -12.95
C ARG A 35 -3.26 14.66 -12.29
N GLU A 36 -2.17 14.61 -11.54
CA GLU A 36 -1.63 13.42 -10.84
C GLU A 36 -2.67 12.67 -9.99
N PRO A 37 -2.58 11.33 -9.81
CA PRO A 37 -3.15 10.64 -8.67
C PRO A 37 -2.11 10.57 -7.53
N VAL A 38 -2.37 11.41 -6.53
CA VAL A 38 -1.57 11.63 -5.31
C VAL A 38 -1.66 10.41 -4.34
N ALA A 39 -0.81 10.24 -3.33
CA ALA A 39 -0.87 9.06 -2.42
C ALA A 39 -2.24 8.90 -1.72
N ARG A 40 -2.92 10.01 -1.44
CA ARG A 40 -4.33 10.05 -1.04
C ARG A 40 -5.23 9.51 -2.14
N SER A 41 -4.99 9.81 -3.41
CA SER A 41 -5.72 9.23 -4.55
C SER A 41 -5.54 7.71 -4.66
N ALA A 42 -4.33 7.19 -4.47
CA ALA A 42 -4.07 5.74 -4.50
C ALA A 42 -4.72 5.02 -3.30
N TYR A 43 -4.70 5.65 -2.13
CA TYR A 43 -5.43 5.12 -0.97
C TYR A 43 -6.96 5.28 -1.14
N LEU A 44 -7.43 6.34 -1.79
CA LEU A 44 -8.84 6.53 -2.15
C LEU A 44 -9.32 5.44 -3.10
N GLU A 45 -8.53 5.05 -4.12
CA GLU A 45 -8.85 3.89 -4.98
C GLU A 45 -8.97 2.59 -4.16
N GLN A 46 -8.11 2.39 -3.16
CA GLN A 46 -8.24 1.25 -2.25
C GLN A 46 -9.53 1.34 -1.44
N VAL A 47 -9.92 2.53 -0.96
CA VAL A 47 -11.19 2.75 -0.25
C VAL A 47 -12.40 2.53 -1.18
N GLU A 48 -12.33 2.93 -2.45
CA GLU A 48 -13.37 2.67 -3.46
C GLU A 48 -13.52 1.17 -3.75
N GLN A 49 -12.42 0.41 -3.79
CA GLN A 49 -12.47 -1.04 -3.92
C GLN A 49 -13.08 -1.74 -2.70
N ILE A 50 -12.90 -1.17 -1.50
CA ILE A 50 -13.52 -1.67 -0.26
C ILE A 50 -15.02 -1.34 -0.26
N PHE A 51 -15.45 -0.20 -0.82
CA PHE A 51 -16.84 0.24 -0.89
C PHE A 51 -17.28 0.73 -2.28
N PRO A 52 -17.64 -0.19 -3.22
CA PRO A 52 -18.07 0.20 -4.57
C PRO A 52 -19.54 0.70 -4.67
N TRP A 53 -20.23 0.94 -3.54
CA TRP A 53 -21.69 1.08 -3.45
C TRP A 53 -22.05 2.40 -2.74
N THR A 54 -23.20 3.00 -3.04
CA THR A 54 -23.65 4.27 -2.43
C THR A 54 -24.24 4.07 -1.03
N LEU A 55 -23.93 4.99 -0.10
CA LEU A 55 -24.51 4.98 1.25
C LEU A 55 -25.96 5.49 1.23
N GLU A 56 -26.90 4.62 1.58
CA GLU A 56 -28.33 4.95 1.66
C GLU A 56 -28.79 5.25 3.10
N GLY A 57 -29.65 6.26 3.25
CA GLY A 57 -30.40 6.51 4.50
C GLY A 57 -29.60 7.06 5.67
N ARG A 58 -28.45 7.70 5.43
CA ARG A 58 -27.53 8.25 6.47
C ARG A 58 -27.30 9.74 6.38
N SER A 59 -28.27 10.48 5.84
CA SER A 59 -28.14 11.92 5.61
C SER A 59 -27.96 12.71 6.91
N GLU A 60 -28.59 12.28 8.00
CA GLU A 60 -28.48 12.93 9.32
C GLU A 60 -27.08 12.73 9.92
N GLU A 61 -26.55 11.51 9.89
CA GLU A 61 -25.22 11.21 10.43
C GLU A 61 -24.10 11.81 9.58
N LEU A 62 -24.27 11.85 8.24
CA LEU A 62 -23.38 12.59 7.35
C LEU A 62 -23.42 14.10 7.63
N ALA A 63 -24.60 14.66 7.90
CA ALA A 63 -24.75 16.06 8.27
C ALA A 63 -24.10 16.36 9.64
N GLU A 64 -24.23 15.47 10.62
CA GLU A 64 -23.55 15.58 11.91
C GLU A 64 -22.03 15.48 11.76
N LEU A 65 -21.53 14.52 10.98
CA LEU A 65 -20.10 14.40 10.66
C LEU A 65 -19.57 15.65 9.96
N ALA A 66 -20.30 16.17 8.98
CA ALA A 66 -19.93 17.40 8.29
C ALA A 66 -19.89 18.59 9.26
N ALA A 67 -20.90 18.73 10.12
CA ALA A 67 -20.95 19.78 11.14
C ALA A 67 -19.79 19.67 12.14
N PHE A 68 -19.43 18.45 12.56
CA PHE A 68 -18.27 18.20 13.41
C PHE A 68 -16.95 18.57 12.73
N CYS A 69 -16.79 18.20 11.46
CA CYS A 69 -15.58 18.49 10.69
C CYS A 69 -15.39 20.01 10.50
N LEU A 70 -16.48 20.76 10.31
CA LEU A 70 -16.47 22.20 10.03
C LEU A 70 -16.56 23.08 11.28
N GLY A 71 -17.07 22.57 12.40
CA GLY A 71 -17.36 23.36 13.60
C GLY A 71 -16.12 24.05 14.18
N GLU A 72 -16.25 25.32 14.56
CA GLU A 72 -15.15 26.13 15.07
C GLU A 72 -14.78 25.76 16.51
N ASP A 73 -15.80 25.70 17.37
CA ASP A 73 -15.71 25.31 18.78
C ASP A 73 -16.23 23.88 19.01
N GLY A 74 -15.62 23.15 19.96
CA GLY A 74 -16.09 21.83 20.37
C GLY A 74 -14.98 20.79 20.57
N PRO A 75 -15.34 19.54 20.92
CA PRO A 75 -14.39 18.47 21.14
C PRO A 75 -13.61 18.17 19.85
N GLY A 76 -12.30 17.96 19.96
CA GLY A 76 -11.45 17.60 18.81
C GLY A 76 -11.61 16.15 18.33
N TYR A 77 -12.38 15.34 19.05
CA TYR A 77 -12.62 13.93 18.77
C TYR A 77 -14.12 13.65 18.64
N VAL A 78 -14.45 12.74 17.75
CA VAL A 78 -15.73 12.02 17.73
C VAL A 78 -15.44 10.54 17.54
N TRP A 79 -16.15 9.70 18.27
CA TRP A 79 -16.07 8.25 18.16
C TRP A 79 -17.42 7.68 17.78
N TRP A 80 -17.55 7.28 16.52
CA TRP A 80 -18.72 6.56 16.02
C TRP A 80 -18.65 5.10 16.45
N GLN A 81 -19.50 4.76 17.41
CA GLN A 81 -19.64 3.40 17.91
C GLN A 81 -20.92 2.78 17.36
N GLY A 82 -20.80 1.58 16.83
CA GLY A 82 -21.96 0.84 16.34
C GLY A 82 -21.67 -0.65 16.32
N PRO A 83 -22.71 -1.49 16.44
CA PRO A 83 -22.56 -2.92 16.29
C PRO A 83 -22.02 -3.29 14.89
N ALA A 84 -21.65 -4.56 14.73
CA ALA A 84 -21.37 -5.15 13.43
C ALA A 84 -22.46 -4.76 12.42
N TRP A 85 -22.06 -4.44 11.18
CA TRP A 85 -22.96 -3.99 10.11
C TRP A 85 -23.80 -2.74 10.38
N ALA A 86 -23.45 -1.92 11.37
CA ALA A 86 -24.05 -0.59 11.49
C ALA A 86 -23.70 0.35 10.31
N GLY A 87 -22.87 -0.09 9.35
CA GLY A 87 -22.43 0.75 8.23
C GLY A 87 -21.38 1.79 8.64
N LYS A 88 -20.59 1.51 9.70
CA LYS A 88 -19.52 2.39 10.18
C LYS A 88 -18.50 2.66 9.09
N SER A 89 -17.91 1.60 8.54
CA SER A 89 -16.91 1.68 7.47
C SER A 89 -17.48 2.32 6.21
N ALA A 90 -18.75 2.08 5.88
CA ALA A 90 -19.41 2.74 4.75
C ALA A 90 -19.63 4.25 5.00
N LEU A 91 -19.99 4.64 6.23
CA LEU A 91 -20.09 6.04 6.64
C LEU A 91 -18.71 6.74 6.59
N MET A 92 -17.67 6.07 7.09
CA MET A 92 -16.29 6.58 7.04
C MET A 92 -15.78 6.68 5.61
N ALA A 93 -16.00 5.66 4.77
CA ALA A 93 -15.61 5.66 3.36
C ALA A 93 -16.32 6.77 2.59
N THR A 94 -17.61 7.00 2.86
CA THR A 94 -18.36 8.10 2.23
C THR A 94 -17.78 9.47 2.61
N LEU A 95 -17.41 9.67 3.88
CA LEU A 95 -16.74 10.92 4.31
C LEU A 95 -15.37 11.10 3.64
N VAL A 96 -14.63 10.01 3.46
CA VAL A 96 -13.29 10.02 2.85
C VAL A 96 -13.35 10.30 1.35
N LEU A 97 -14.28 9.65 0.64
CA LEU A 97 -14.49 9.79 -0.81
C LEU A 97 -15.21 11.10 -1.17
N HIS A 98 -16.10 11.57 -0.30
CA HIS A 98 -16.91 12.78 -0.51
C HIS A 98 -16.86 13.72 0.71
N PRO A 99 -15.68 14.29 1.03
CA PRO A 99 -15.54 15.18 2.17
C PRO A 99 -16.31 16.51 1.94
N PRO A 100 -16.82 17.15 3.01
CA PRO A 100 -17.41 18.48 2.92
C PRO A 100 -16.42 19.50 2.34
N ALA A 101 -16.94 20.54 1.68
CA ALA A 101 -16.10 21.64 1.18
C ALA A 101 -15.34 22.29 2.35
N GLY A 102 -14.03 22.53 2.17
CA GLY A 102 -13.16 23.06 3.23
C GLY A 102 -12.61 21.98 4.18
N VAL A 103 -12.80 20.70 3.90
CA VAL A 103 -12.26 19.58 4.70
C VAL A 103 -11.21 18.79 3.91
N ARG A 104 -10.05 18.58 4.52
CA ARG A 104 -9.00 17.68 4.03
C ARG A 104 -8.95 16.44 4.91
N VAL A 105 -9.07 15.26 4.30
CA VAL A 105 -9.15 13.99 5.02
C VAL A 105 -7.87 13.20 4.83
N VAL A 106 -7.33 12.67 5.92
CA VAL A 106 -6.38 11.58 5.96
C VAL A 106 -7.07 10.38 6.59
N SER A 107 -6.93 9.20 6.01
CA SER A 107 -7.70 8.04 6.46
C SER A 107 -6.87 6.78 6.61
N PHE A 108 -7.28 5.94 7.55
CA PHE A 108 -6.81 4.57 7.68
C PHE A 108 -7.97 3.64 8.04
N PHE A 109 -8.15 2.59 7.27
CA PHE A 109 -9.10 1.50 7.51
C PHE A 109 -8.33 0.31 8.04
N ILE A 110 -8.48 0.04 9.34
CA ILE A 110 -7.95 -1.17 9.98
C ILE A 110 -8.82 -2.31 9.48
N THR A 111 -8.19 -3.34 8.92
CA THR A 111 -8.89 -4.58 8.57
C THR A 111 -7.99 -5.77 8.94
N ALA A 112 -8.45 -6.69 9.77
CA ALA A 112 -7.64 -7.88 10.13
C ALA A 112 -7.58 -8.93 9.00
N ARG A 113 -8.31 -8.69 7.90
CA ARG A 113 -8.34 -9.54 6.68
C ARG A 113 -7.03 -9.56 5.89
N TYR A 114 -6.14 -8.59 6.10
CA TYR A 114 -4.81 -8.56 5.50
C TYR A 114 -3.76 -8.73 6.60
N ALA A 115 -3.08 -9.88 6.62
CA ALA A 115 -1.90 -10.05 7.45
C ALA A 115 -0.88 -8.94 7.12
N GLY A 116 -0.57 -8.07 8.09
CA GLY A 116 0.30 -6.91 7.93
C GLY A 116 -0.39 -5.56 7.66
N GLN A 117 -1.72 -5.44 7.79
CA GLN A 117 -2.44 -4.15 7.75
C GLN A 117 -3.31 -3.86 8.99
N SER A 118 -3.04 -4.53 10.10
CA SER A 118 -3.87 -4.49 11.31
C SER A 118 -3.08 -4.12 12.57
N ASP A 119 -1.92 -3.48 12.38
CA ASP A 119 -1.00 -3.12 13.46
C ASP A 119 -0.51 -1.67 13.31
N ARG A 120 0.20 -1.22 14.35
CA ARG A 120 0.80 0.11 14.44
C ARG A 120 1.70 0.47 13.26
N GLN A 121 2.45 -0.50 12.73
CA GLN A 121 3.41 -0.23 11.66
C GLN A 121 2.66 0.08 10.36
N ALA A 122 1.63 -0.71 10.05
CA ALA A 122 0.77 -0.48 8.90
C ALA A 122 0.04 0.88 8.96
N PHE A 123 -0.43 1.28 10.15
CA PHE A 123 -1.03 2.61 10.33
C PHE A 123 -0.04 3.72 9.95
N LEU A 124 1.19 3.66 10.47
CA LEU A 124 2.21 4.67 10.22
C LEU A 124 2.64 4.69 8.75
N ASP A 125 2.81 3.52 8.13
CA ASP A 125 3.22 3.39 6.73
C ASP A 125 2.17 3.96 5.75
N VAL A 126 0.90 4.01 6.13
CA VAL A 126 -0.20 4.53 5.29
C VAL A 126 -0.52 6.00 5.59
N VAL A 127 -0.51 6.40 6.87
CA VAL A 127 -0.94 7.74 7.30
C VAL A 127 0.17 8.77 7.14
N LEU A 128 1.43 8.40 7.36
CA LEU A 128 2.55 9.32 7.19
C LEU A 128 2.67 9.85 5.75
N PRO A 129 2.58 9.02 4.69
CA PRO A 129 2.63 9.54 3.32
C PRO A 129 1.48 10.46 2.98
N GLN A 130 0.26 10.19 3.47
CA GLN A 130 -0.91 11.06 3.25
C GLN A 130 -0.73 12.44 3.91
N LEU A 131 -0.16 12.49 5.12
CA LEU A 131 0.12 13.76 5.81
C LEU A 131 1.24 14.54 5.14
N ALA A 132 2.28 13.85 4.69
CA ALA A 132 3.40 14.44 3.98
C ALA A 132 2.95 15.05 2.65
N GLU A 133 2.09 14.34 1.91
CA GLU A 133 1.43 14.84 0.70
C GLU A 133 0.63 16.13 0.95
N LEU A 134 -0.23 16.16 1.98
CA LEU A 134 -1.04 17.35 2.29
C LEU A 134 -0.17 18.59 2.56
N LEU A 135 1.04 18.38 3.05
CA LEU A 135 2.01 19.41 3.33
C LEU A 135 2.90 19.75 2.13
N GLY A 136 2.83 18.99 1.04
CA GLY A 136 3.80 19.07 -0.06
C GLY A 136 5.23 18.75 0.42
N GLN A 137 5.37 17.93 1.46
CA GLN A 137 6.62 17.59 2.11
C GLN A 137 6.97 16.13 1.88
N SER A 138 8.25 15.80 1.90
CA SER A 138 8.73 14.42 1.86
C SER A 138 9.04 13.93 3.27
N LEU A 139 8.70 12.67 3.53
CA LEU A 139 9.11 12.02 4.78
C LEU A 139 10.62 11.83 4.81
N PRO A 140 11.27 11.93 5.98
CA PRO A 140 12.67 11.59 6.10
C PRO A 140 12.88 10.10 5.79
N PRO A 141 14.01 9.76 5.16
CA PRO A 141 14.20 8.45 4.56
C PRO A 141 14.53 7.30 5.54
N LEU A 142 14.78 7.61 6.81
CA LEU A 142 14.99 6.62 7.88
C LEU A 142 14.09 6.99 9.07
N LEU A 143 12.89 6.42 9.06
CA LEU A 143 12.06 6.40 10.24
C LEU A 143 12.08 4.98 10.78
N GLY A 144 12.94 4.73 11.79
CA GLY A 144 12.82 3.51 12.58
C GLY A 144 11.46 3.49 13.30
N ALA A 145 10.99 2.30 13.68
CA ALA A 145 9.71 2.13 14.38
C ALA A 145 9.55 3.04 15.63
N SER A 146 10.68 3.42 16.27
CA SER A 146 10.73 4.34 17.41
C SER A 146 10.61 5.82 17.05
N THR A 147 11.02 6.25 15.84
CA THR A 147 10.98 7.66 15.39
C THR A 147 9.77 8.00 14.53
N GLN A 148 9.15 7.03 13.86
CA GLN A 148 7.93 7.22 13.06
C GLN A 148 6.80 7.90 13.86
N GLN A 149 6.64 7.55 15.13
CA GLN A 149 5.61 8.15 15.99
C GLN A 149 5.86 9.64 16.28
N GLY A 150 7.13 10.04 16.43
CA GLY A 150 7.49 11.44 16.59
C GLY A 150 7.17 12.25 15.33
N TRP A 151 7.39 11.65 14.16
CA TRP A 151 7.08 12.26 12.86
C TRP A 151 5.60 12.34 12.57
N PHE A 152 4.83 11.31 12.91
CA PHE A 152 3.38 11.34 12.81
C PHE A 152 2.81 12.51 13.61
N ASN A 153 3.23 12.65 14.87
CA ASN A 153 2.82 13.76 15.72
C ASN A 153 3.23 15.14 15.19
N LYS A 154 4.39 15.23 14.51
CA LYS A 154 4.86 16.47 13.92
C LYS A 154 4.04 16.85 12.68
N LEU A 155 3.95 15.95 11.71
CA LEU A 155 3.26 16.20 10.44
C LEU A 155 1.77 16.40 10.63
N LEU A 156 1.14 15.68 11.55
CA LEU A 156 -0.27 15.90 11.86
C LEU A 156 -0.54 17.33 12.34
N LYS A 157 0.36 17.89 13.17
CA LYS A 157 0.25 19.28 13.65
C LYS A 157 0.53 20.30 12.55
N GLU A 158 1.53 20.04 11.71
CA GLU A 158 1.87 20.92 10.60
C GLU A 158 0.76 20.93 9.55
N ALA A 159 0.22 19.76 9.20
CA ALA A 159 -0.87 19.62 8.23
C ALA A 159 -2.13 20.32 8.71
N ALA A 160 -2.46 20.22 10.01
CA ALA A 160 -3.59 20.94 10.59
C ALA A 160 -3.42 22.46 10.45
N ARG A 161 -2.22 23.00 10.74
CA ARG A 161 -1.93 24.44 10.56
C ARG A 161 -1.97 24.87 9.11
N ALA A 162 -1.42 24.07 8.19
CA ALA A 162 -1.44 24.35 6.76
C ALA A 162 -2.87 24.40 6.22
N CYS A 163 -3.72 23.46 6.62
CA CYS A 163 -5.15 23.47 6.29
C CYS A 163 -5.80 24.75 6.81
N MET A 164 -5.57 25.13 8.07
CA MET A 164 -6.14 26.38 8.61
C MET A 164 -5.69 27.63 7.86
N GLN A 165 -4.42 27.70 7.46
CA GLN A 165 -3.90 28.82 6.65
C GLN A 165 -4.58 28.90 5.28
N ALA A 166 -5.00 27.76 4.73
CA ALA A 166 -5.78 27.68 3.50
C ALA A 166 -7.30 27.88 3.70
N GLY A 167 -7.77 28.16 4.92
CA GLY A 167 -9.19 28.25 5.24
C GLY A 167 -9.90 26.89 5.29
N GLU A 168 -9.14 25.79 5.38
CA GLU A 168 -9.61 24.41 5.44
C GLU A 168 -9.37 23.80 6.83
N ARG A 169 -9.93 22.61 7.10
CA ARG A 169 -9.67 21.83 8.31
C ARG A 169 -9.15 20.45 7.99
N LEU A 170 -8.22 19.96 8.82
CA LEU A 170 -7.69 18.61 8.72
C LEU A 170 -8.54 17.64 9.54
N VAL A 171 -8.96 16.55 8.92
CA VAL A 171 -9.69 15.45 9.56
C VAL A 171 -8.89 14.16 9.41
N LEU A 172 -8.54 13.54 10.53
CA LEU A 172 -7.98 12.19 10.57
C LEU A 172 -9.10 11.19 10.83
N VAL A 173 -9.34 10.27 9.88
CA VAL A 173 -10.34 9.20 9.98
C VAL A 173 -9.63 7.88 10.25
N VAL A 174 -10.01 7.20 11.34
CA VAL A 174 -9.55 5.84 11.64
C VAL A 174 -10.75 4.92 11.81
N ASP A 175 -10.94 4.02 10.85
CA ASP A 175 -12.01 3.03 10.87
C ASP A 175 -11.50 1.67 11.37
N GLY A 176 -12.33 0.97 12.16
CA GLY A 176 -12.01 -0.36 12.68
C GLY A 176 -11.05 -0.35 13.87
N LEU A 177 -11.08 0.66 14.75
CA LEU A 177 -10.13 0.74 15.88
C LEU A 177 -10.18 -0.47 16.83
N ASP A 178 -11.32 -1.18 16.88
CA ASP A 178 -11.49 -2.43 17.61
C ASP A 178 -10.80 -3.65 16.98
N GLU A 179 -10.42 -3.58 15.71
CA GLU A 179 -9.79 -4.66 14.94
C GLU A 179 -8.25 -4.66 15.04
N ASP A 180 -7.68 -3.72 15.82
CA ASP A 180 -6.24 -3.61 16.08
C ASP A 180 -5.68 -4.88 16.75
N GLN A 181 -4.78 -5.58 16.04
CA GLN A 181 -4.12 -6.80 16.53
C GLN A 181 -2.86 -6.48 17.35
N GLY A 182 -2.40 -5.22 17.39
CA GLY A 182 -1.24 -4.78 18.17
C GLY A 182 -1.40 -4.98 19.68
N VAL A 183 -2.61 -5.26 20.17
CA VAL A 183 -2.92 -5.51 21.58
C VAL A 183 -2.74 -6.98 22.00
N LYS A 184 -2.72 -7.92 21.04
CA LYS A 184 -2.80 -9.37 21.34
C LYS A 184 -1.45 -10.10 21.42
N VAL A 185 -0.33 -9.44 21.17
CA VAL A 185 1.00 -10.09 21.01
C VAL A 185 2.01 -9.56 22.04
N GLY A 186 1.99 -10.09 23.26
CA GLY A 186 3.10 -10.01 24.22
C GLY A 186 3.42 -8.64 24.86
N PRO A 187 4.29 -8.61 25.91
CA PRO A 187 4.68 -7.39 26.61
C PRO A 187 5.66 -6.56 25.78
N GLY A 188 5.19 -5.46 25.18
CA GLY A 188 6.00 -4.52 24.39
C GLY A 188 5.28 -3.93 23.17
N THR A 189 4.15 -4.51 22.76
CA THR A 189 3.35 -4.01 21.65
C THR A 189 2.40 -2.90 22.09
N HIS A 190 2.20 -1.91 21.21
CA HIS A 190 1.40 -0.72 21.48
C HIS A 190 0.28 -0.62 20.42
N SER A 191 -0.91 -0.24 20.86
CA SER A 191 -2.09 -0.08 20.02
C SER A 191 -1.98 1.13 19.08
N ILE A 192 -2.70 1.08 17.95
CA ILE A 192 -2.95 2.24 17.08
C ILE A 192 -3.64 3.35 17.88
N ALA A 193 -4.53 2.98 18.81
CA ALA A 193 -5.22 3.92 19.70
C ALA A 193 -4.25 4.75 20.54
N ALA A 194 -3.13 4.17 21.00
CA ALA A 194 -2.09 4.88 21.74
C ALA A 194 -1.24 5.83 20.87
N LEU A 195 -1.32 5.74 19.54
CA LEU A 195 -0.64 6.66 18.64
C LEU A 195 -1.40 7.95 18.42
N LEU A 196 -2.73 7.92 18.58
CA LEU A 196 -3.59 9.07 18.33
C LEU A 196 -3.28 10.21 19.32
N PRO A 197 -3.39 11.48 18.88
CA PRO A 197 -2.92 12.60 19.68
C PRO A 197 -3.81 12.83 20.92
N PRO A 198 -3.25 12.89 22.14
CA PRO A 198 -4.01 13.16 23.37
C PRO A 198 -4.53 14.60 23.44
N LEU A 199 -3.90 15.52 22.71
CA LEU A 199 -4.30 16.92 22.63
C LEU A 199 -4.46 17.30 21.16
N VAL A 200 -5.69 17.63 20.78
CA VAL A 200 -6.01 18.05 19.42
C VAL A 200 -5.60 19.51 19.25
N VAL A 201 -4.73 19.77 18.29
CA VAL A 201 -4.35 21.15 17.94
C VAL A 201 -5.48 21.86 17.21
N GLU A 202 -5.50 23.18 17.28
CA GLU A 202 -6.47 24.00 16.55
C GLU A 202 -6.42 23.68 15.04
N GLY A 203 -7.59 23.43 14.44
CA GLY A 203 -7.73 23.02 13.04
C GLY A 203 -7.66 21.52 12.75
N LEU A 204 -7.38 20.68 13.76
CA LEU A 204 -7.47 19.22 13.66
C LEU A 204 -8.80 18.71 14.22
N ARG A 205 -9.36 17.71 13.54
CA ARG A 205 -10.47 16.88 14.02
C ARG A 205 -10.09 15.41 13.84
N VAL A 206 -10.43 14.57 14.80
CA VAL A 206 -10.18 13.13 14.73
C VAL A 206 -11.52 12.40 14.79
N VAL A 207 -11.80 11.62 13.76
CA VAL A 207 -12.98 10.78 13.64
C VAL A 207 -12.51 9.34 13.77
N VAL A 208 -13.02 8.64 14.78
CA VAL A 208 -12.73 7.23 14.99
C VAL A 208 -14.02 6.45 14.84
N ALA A 209 -13.95 5.29 14.21
CA ALA A 209 -15.06 4.34 14.15
C ALA A 209 -14.63 2.98 14.71
N GLY A 210 -15.53 2.35 15.45
CA GLY A 210 -15.31 1.01 15.96
C GLY A 210 -16.47 0.46 16.77
N ARG A 211 -16.25 -0.68 17.42
CA ARG A 211 -17.21 -1.27 18.35
C ARG A 211 -17.05 -0.73 19.77
N PRO A 212 -18.10 -0.79 20.61
CA PRO A 212 -17.98 -0.47 22.03
C PRO A 212 -17.12 -1.49 22.81
N ASN A 213 -16.92 -2.69 22.25
CA ASN A 213 -16.07 -3.74 22.80
C ASN A 213 -15.11 -4.27 21.72
N PRO A 214 -13.82 -4.53 22.04
CA PRO A 214 -13.17 -4.34 23.35
C PRO A 214 -13.07 -2.85 23.76
N PRO A 215 -12.95 -2.55 25.06
CA PRO A 215 -12.78 -1.18 25.54
C PRO A 215 -11.44 -0.59 25.08
N VAL A 216 -11.29 0.73 25.21
CA VAL A 216 -10.03 1.43 24.92
C VAL A 216 -8.84 0.70 25.57
N PRO A 217 -7.81 0.31 24.78
CA PRO A 217 -6.63 -0.41 25.27
C PRO A 217 -5.98 0.21 26.51
N SER A 218 -5.34 -0.62 27.34
CA SER A 218 -4.76 -0.19 28.63
C SER A 218 -3.53 0.71 28.49
N ASP A 219 -2.85 0.67 27.34
CA ASP A 219 -1.72 1.51 26.98
C ASP A 219 -2.12 2.95 26.59
N VAL A 220 -3.42 3.22 26.38
CA VAL A 220 -3.94 4.58 26.18
C VAL A 220 -4.05 5.31 27.53
N PRO A 221 -3.39 6.47 27.72
CA PRO A 221 -3.38 7.20 28.99
C PRO A 221 -4.79 7.57 29.50
N VAL A 222 -4.95 7.65 30.83
CA VAL A 222 -6.24 7.92 31.50
C VAL A 222 -6.86 9.26 31.06
N GLY A 223 -6.04 10.27 30.77
CA GLY A 223 -6.50 11.59 30.31
C GLY A 223 -6.74 11.72 28.80
N HIS A 224 -6.66 10.64 28.02
CA HIS A 224 -6.83 10.69 26.57
C HIS A 224 -8.30 10.92 26.17
N PRO A 225 -8.61 11.76 25.16
CA PRO A 225 -9.99 12.04 24.71
C PRO A 225 -10.80 10.79 24.34
N LEU A 226 -10.14 9.72 23.88
CA LEU A 226 -10.79 8.43 23.60
C LEU A 226 -11.47 7.80 24.82
N ARG A 227 -11.09 8.17 26.05
CA ARG A 227 -11.75 7.72 27.29
C ARG A 227 -12.92 8.63 27.71
N ASP A 228 -13.18 9.73 27.01
CA ASP A 228 -14.31 10.63 27.31
C ASP A 228 -15.60 10.11 26.67
N ALA A 229 -16.59 9.75 27.49
CA ALA A 229 -17.88 9.27 26.97
C ALA A 229 -18.62 10.31 26.11
N ARG A 230 -18.30 11.61 26.23
CA ARG A 230 -18.98 12.70 25.49
C ARG A 230 -18.61 12.74 24.01
N ILE A 231 -17.48 12.14 23.62
CA ILE A 231 -17.07 12.06 22.20
C ILE A 231 -17.81 10.93 21.47
N VAL A 232 -18.46 10.02 22.19
CA VAL A 232 -19.12 8.85 21.60
C VAL A 232 -20.41 9.27 20.89
N ARG A 233 -20.58 8.79 19.66
CA ARG A 233 -21.81 8.86 18.87
C ARG A 233 -22.24 7.46 18.52
N VAL A 234 -23.43 7.09 18.94
CA VAL A 234 -23.95 5.75 18.71
C VAL A 234 -24.58 5.70 17.32
N LEU A 235 -23.91 5.02 16.39
CA LEU A 235 -24.46 4.71 15.09
C LEU A 235 -25.50 3.61 15.25
N ARG A 236 -26.78 3.99 15.16
CA ARG A 236 -27.89 3.03 15.10
C ARG A 236 -27.71 2.15 13.87
N PRO A 237 -28.05 0.85 13.89
CA PRO A 237 -27.99 0.01 12.70
C PRO A 237 -28.76 0.62 11.52
N SER A 238 -28.20 0.58 10.31
CA SER A 238 -28.89 1.04 9.10
C SER A 238 -29.82 -0.06 8.63
N ALA A 239 -31.07 0.27 8.29
CA ALA A 239 -32.00 -0.71 7.74
C ALA A 239 -31.46 -1.35 6.45
N ALA A 240 -30.79 -0.60 5.58
CA ALA A 240 -30.18 -1.13 4.35
C ALA A 240 -28.97 -2.03 4.64
N ALA A 241 -28.10 -1.62 5.58
CA ALA A 241 -26.96 -2.44 5.99
C ALA A 241 -27.38 -3.69 6.78
N GLN A 242 -28.47 -3.60 7.55
CA GLN A 242 -29.12 -4.75 8.19
C GLN A 242 -29.73 -5.68 7.17
N VAL A 243 -30.38 -5.20 6.10
CA VAL A 243 -30.86 -6.08 5.03
C VAL A 243 -29.69 -6.81 4.37
N ILE A 244 -28.60 -6.11 4.02
CA ILE A 244 -27.41 -6.75 3.44
C ILE A 244 -26.76 -7.74 4.41
N ARG A 245 -26.65 -7.39 5.69
CA ARG A 245 -26.16 -8.29 6.73
C ARG A 245 -27.06 -9.49 6.86
N ASP A 246 -28.34 -9.28 7.14
CA ASP A 246 -29.27 -10.33 7.46
C ASP A 246 -29.42 -11.26 6.23
N ASP A 247 -29.28 -10.74 5.01
CA ASP A 247 -29.19 -11.56 3.80
C ASP A 247 -27.87 -12.32 3.70
N ALA A 248 -26.71 -11.71 4.00
CA ALA A 248 -25.40 -12.37 3.99
C ALA A 248 -25.24 -13.40 5.13
N GLU A 249 -25.77 -13.11 6.32
CA GLU A 249 -25.86 -14.02 7.46
C GLU A 249 -26.85 -15.14 7.15
N ARG A 250 -28.01 -14.86 6.54
CA ARG A 250 -28.93 -15.91 6.07
C ARG A 250 -28.28 -16.79 4.98
N GLU A 251 -27.52 -16.21 4.06
CA GLU A 251 -26.73 -16.96 3.07
C GLU A 251 -25.68 -17.83 3.76
N LEU A 252 -24.94 -17.27 4.73
CA LEU A 252 -23.93 -18.00 5.50
C LEU A 252 -24.55 -19.12 6.33
N GLU A 253 -25.67 -18.85 7.01
CA GLU A 253 -26.46 -19.84 7.74
C GLU A 253 -26.99 -20.92 6.80
N HIS A 254 -27.47 -20.55 5.61
CA HIS A 254 -27.90 -21.53 4.61
C HIS A 254 -26.76 -22.46 4.19
N VAL A 255 -25.54 -21.94 4.07
CA VAL A 255 -24.33 -22.73 3.81
C VAL A 255 -23.93 -23.57 5.02
N LEU A 256 -23.98 -23.00 6.23
CA LEU A 256 -23.59 -23.67 7.49
C LEU A 256 -24.56 -24.79 7.87
N TYR A 257 -25.86 -24.63 7.62
CA TYR A 257 -26.89 -25.63 7.90
C TYR A 257 -27.30 -26.42 6.66
N GLY A 258 -26.67 -26.13 5.52
CA GLY A 258 -26.84 -26.86 4.28
C GLY A 258 -26.18 -28.24 4.30
N ASP A 259 -25.95 -28.76 3.09
CA ASP A 259 -25.38 -30.08 2.92
C ASP A 259 -23.94 -30.14 3.44
N ALA A 260 -23.46 -31.35 3.76
CA ALA A 260 -22.10 -31.53 4.27
C ALA A 260 -21.03 -30.96 3.32
N ALA A 261 -21.31 -30.96 2.01
CA ALA A 261 -20.42 -30.39 1.00
C ALA A 261 -20.28 -28.85 1.09
N ASP A 262 -21.37 -28.15 1.43
CA ASP A 262 -21.38 -26.68 1.53
C ASP A 262 -20.57 -26.21 2.75
N ARG A 263 -20.79 -26.89 3.88
CA ARG A 263 -19.98 -26.71 5.09
C ARG A 263 -18.51 -27.01 4.86
N ASP A 264 -18.22 -28.02 4.06
CA ASP A 264 -16.85 -28.42 3.76
C ASP A 264 -16.11 -27.36 2.94
N LEU A 265 -16.76 -26.83 1.90
CA LEU A 265 -16.23 -25.75 1.06
C LEU A 265 -15.98 -24.48 1.87
N LEU A 266 -16.95 -24.08 2.70
CA LEU A 266 -16.80 -22.93 3.59
C LEU A 266 -15.67 -23.17 4.61
N GLY A 267 -15.61 -24.37 5.19
CA GLY A 267 -14.57 -24.75 6.14
C GLY A 267 -13.17 -24.62 5.58
N LEU A 268 -12.95 -25.05 4.33
CA LEU A 268 -11.67 -24.90 3.65
C LEU A 268 -11.31 -23.43 3.37
N LEU A 269 -12.26 -22.61 2.91
CA LEU A 269 -12.03 -21.19 2.67
C LEU A 269 -11.66 -20.43 3.96
N VAL A 270 -12.37 -20.73 5.05
CA VAL A 270 -12.12 -20.13 6.38
C VAL A 270 -10.78 -20.60 6.93
N ALA A 271 -10.51 -21.91 6.87
CA ALA A 271 -9.30 -22.52 7.38
C ALA A 271 -8.05 -22.10 6.63
N ALA A 272 -8.16 -21.84 5.32
CA ALA A 272 -7.04 -21.41 4.49
C ALA A 272 -6.51 -20.02 4.85
N GLY A 273 -7.37 -19.12 5.37
CA GLY A 273 -6.97 -17.75 5.73
C GLY A 273 -6.41 -16.94 4.54
N GLY A 274 -6.61 -17.43 3.32
CA GLY A 274 -6.08 -16.89 2.07
C GLY A 274 -6.95 -17.37 0.90
N GLY A 275 -6.79 -16.73 -0.25
CA GLY A 275 -7.64 -17.01 -1.41
C GLY A 275 -7.38 -18.40 -2.00
N LEU A 276 -8.44 -19.19 -2.17
CA LEU A 276 -8.42 -20.46 -2.91
C LEU A 276 -9.13 -20.30 -4.25
N SER A 277 -8.59 -20.95 -5.29
CA SER A 277 -9.25 -21.02 -6.60
C SER A 277 -10.38 -22.06 -6.63
N ILE A 278 -11.17 -22.05 -7.71
CA ILE A 278 -12.21 -23.07 -7.93
C ILE A 278 -11.57 -24.46 -8.04
N GLU A 279 -10.44 -24.52 -8.74
CA GLU A 279 -9.66 -25.73 -8.96
C GLU A 279 -9.08 -26.25 -7.64
N ASP A 280 -8.60 -25.36 -6.76
CA ASP A 280 -8.06 -25.72 -5.44
C ASP A 280 -9.15 -26.36 -4.58
N LEU A 281 -10.32 -25.72 -4.51
CA LEU A 281 -11.48 -26.22 -3.76
C LEU A 281 -12.00 -27.55 -4.32
N ALA A 282 -12.03 -27.69 -5.65
CA ALA A 282 -12.42 -28.92 -6.32
C ALA A 282 -11.46 -30.08 -5.98
N GLU A 283 -10.15 -29.83 -5.99
CA GLU A 283 -9.15 -30.84 -5.62
C GLU A 283 -9.22 -31.20 -4.13
N LEU A 284 -9.30 -30.19 -3.25
CA LEU A 284 -9.38 -30.39 -1.79
C LEU A 284 -10.63 -31.17 -1.38
N THR A 285 -11.77 -30.92 -2.02
CA THR A 285 -13.05 -31.59 -1.73
C THR A 285 -13.30 -32.86 -2.54
N GLY A 286 -12.52 -33.10 -3.59
CA GLY A 286 -12.82 -34.14 -4.59
C GLY A 286 -14.09 -33.88 -5.40
N SER A 287 -14.67 -32.67 -5.32
CA SER A 287 -15.89 -32.30 -6.03
C SER A 287 -15.60 -31.83 -7.45
N PRO A 288 -16.52 -32.02 -8.41
CA PRO A 288 -16.35 -31.45 -9.75
C PRO A 288 -16.27 -29.92 -9.70
N ALA A 289 -15.34 -29.31 -10.43
CA ALA A 289 -15.17 -27.85 -10.48
C ALA A 289 -16.46 -27.10 -10.91
N ALA A 290 -17.32 -27.73 -11.70
CA ALA A 290 -18.63 -27.18 -12.06
C ALA A 290 -19.57 -27.02 -10.86
N VAL A 291 -19.51 -27.93 -9.88
CA VAL A 291 -20.30 -27.88 -8.64
C VAL A 291 -19.78 -26.75 -7.75
N VAL A 292 -18.45 -26.68 -7.56
CA VAL A 292 -17.81 -25.60 -6.80
C VAL A 292 -18.10 -24.23 -7.40
N ARG A 293 -18.00 -24.09 -8.72
CA ARG A 293 -18.33 -22.85 -9.44
C ARG A 293 -19.80 -22.47 -9.26
N LYS A 294 -20.71 -23.44 -9.36
CA LYS A 294 -22.14 -23.20 -9.15
C LYS A 294 -22.40 -22.73 -7.72
N TRP A 295 -21.73 -23.32 -6.73
CA TRP A 295 -21.83 -22.94 -5.32
C TRP A 295 -21.33 -21.51 -5.08
N LEU A 296 -20.13 -21.16 -5.55
CA LEU A 296 -19.56 -19.81 -5.42
C LEU A 296 -20.38 -18.72 -6.14
N HIS A 297 -21.12 -19.07 -7.20
CA HIS A 297 -22.02 -18.13 -7.89
C HIS A 297 -23.44 -18.11 -7.30
N ALA A 298 -23.89 -19.19 -6.67
CA ALA A 298 -25.17 -19.26 -5.98
C ALA A 298 -25.14 -18.41 -4.71
N VAL A 299 -23.99 -18.33 -4.07
CA VAL A 299 -23.72 -17.42 -2.96
C VAL A 299 -23.31 -16.06 -3.54
N SER A 300 -23.87 -14.96 -3.03
CA SER A 300 -23.67 -13.65 -3.66
C SER A 300 -22.25 -13.11 -3.45
N GLY A 301 -21.84 -12.14 -4.27
CA GLY A 301 -20.57 -11.41 -4.11
C GLY A 301 -20.44 -10.64 -2.77
N ARG A 302 -21.49 -10.64 -1.95
CA ARG A 302 -21.53 -10.03 -0.61
C ARG A 302 -21.03 -10.98 0.48
N THR A 303 -21.00 -12.29 0.20
CA THR A 303 -20.52 -13.33 1.11
C THR A 303 -19.12 -13.81 0.68
N PHE A 304 -18.86 -13.94 -0.63
CA PHE A 304 -17.52 -14.23 -1.16
C PHE A 304 -17.03 -13.14 -2.11
N ALA A 305 -15.78 -12.71 -1.93
CA ALA A 305 -15.09 -11.78 -2.82
C ALA A 305 -14.10 -12.53 -3.71
N GLY A 306 -14.24 -12.36 -5.03
CA GLY A 306 -13.29 -12.87 -6.03
C GLY A 306 -12.17 -11.87 -6.30
N ARG A 307 -10.93 -12.34 -6.41
CA ARG A 307 -9.73 -11.54 -6.71
C ARG A 307 -8.91 -12.20 -7.80
N GLU A 308 -8.13 -11.43 -8.53
CA GLU A 308 -7.12 -12.00 -9.43
C GLU A 308 -5.97 -12.62 -8.63
N SER A 309 -5.44 -13.73 -9.13
CA SER A 309 -4.25 -14.37 -8.59
C SER A 309 -3.01 -13.53 -8.91
N GLN A 310 -1.97 -13.61 -8.06
CA GLN A 310 -0.84 -12.70 -8.16
C GLN A 310 0.17 -13.13 -9.20
N TRP A 311 0.35 -14.45 -9.40
CA TRP A 311 1.34 -14.96 -10.36
C TRP A 311 0.71 -15.59 -11.60
N ARG A 312 -0.58 -15.97 -11.56
CA ARG A 312 -1.32 -16.50 -12.72
C ARG A 312 -2.33 -15.47 -13.21
N ALA A 313 -1.97 -14.76 -14.28
CA ALA A 313 -2.87 -13.83 -14.95
C ALA A 313 -4.17 -14.53 -15.40
N GLY A 314 -5.32 -13.92 -15.09
CA GLY A 314 -6.65 -14.43 -15.44
C GLY A 314 -7.21 -15.52 -14.52
N ALA A 315 -6.44 -16.03 -13.56
CA ALA A 315 -6.96 -16.94 -12.53
C ALA A 315 -7.61 -16.12 -11.40
N ARG A 316 -8.72 -16.61 -10.85
CA ARG A 316 -9.42 -15.97 -9.72
C ARG A 316 -9.37 -16.83 -8.46
N VAL A 317 -9.13 -16.16 -7.33
CA VAL A 317 -9.17 -16.75 -5.99
C VAL A 317 -10.28 -16.11 -5.17
N PHE A 318 -10.88 -16.89 -4.28
CA PHE A 318 -12.05 -16.50 -3.49
C PHE A 318 -11.71 -16.44 -2.00
N VAL A 319 -12.24 -15.42 -1.33
CA VAL A 319 -12.15 -15.21 0.12
C VAL A 319 -13.51 -14.78 0.67
N LEU A 320 -13.73 -14.90 1.98
CA LEU A 320 -14.92 -14.31 2.61
C LEU A 320 -14.90 -12.79 2.46
N ALA A 321 -16.04 -12.24 2.07
CA ALA A 321 -16.17 -10.83 1.73
C ALA A 321 -16.04 -9.92 2.95
N HIS A 322 -16.34 -10.42 4.17
CA HIS A 322 -16.34 -9.65 5.42
C HIS A 322 -15.68 -10.42 6.58
N GLU A 323 -14.99 -9.71 7.47
CA GLU A 323 -14.33 -10.29 8.65
C GLU A 323 -15.35 -10.81 9.66
N GLU A 324 -16.47 -10.11 9.81
CA GLU A 324 -17.59 -10.55 10.65
C GLU A 324 -18.14 -11.90 10.19
N LEU A 325 -18.23 -12.12 8.87
CA LEU A 325 -18.61 -13.42 8.31
C LEU A 325 -17.53 -14.48 8.54
N HIS A 326 -16.24 -14.10 8.49
CA HIS A 326 -15.14 -15.02 8.82
C HIS A 326 -15.18 -15.42 10.29
N ALA A 327 -15.31 -14.46 11.21
CA ALA A 327 -15.43 -14.72 12.64
C ALA A 327 -16.68 -15.56 12.97
N ALA A 328 -17.83 -15.23 12.39
CA ALA A 328 -19.07 -15.99 12.55
C ALA A 328 -18.94 -17.42 12.00
N ALA A 329 -18.28 -17.59 10.85
CA ALA A 329 -18.01 -18.90 10.28
C ALA A 329 -17.02 -19.69 11.16
N VAL A 330 -15.98 -19.05 11.71
CA VAL A 330 -15.02 -19.69 12.62
C VAL A 330 -15.72 -20.20 13.88
N GLU A 331 -16.57 -19.36 14.48
CA GLU A 331 -17.35 -19.73 15.66
C GLU A 331 -18.33 -20.87 15.35
N SER A 332 -19.06 -20.78 14.24
CA SER A 332 -20.10 -21.75 13.88
C SER A 332 -19.55 -23.10 13.42
N LEU A 333 -18.44 -23.12 12.67
CA LEU A 333 -17.79 -24.35 12.22
C LEU A 333 -17.07 -25.05 13.39
N GLY A 334 -16.59 -24.28 14.35
CA GLY A 334 -15.89 -24.77 15.53
C GLY A 334 -14.46 -25.24 15.24
N HIS A 335 -13.66 -25.33 16.30
CA HIS A 335 -12.23 -25.65 16.22
C HIS A 335 -11.94 -27.03 15.60
N GLN A 336 -12.77 -28.05 15.85
CA GLN A 336 -12.55 -29.41 15.33
C GLN A 336 -12.70 -29.47 13.80
N THR A 337 -13.76 -28.86 13.25
CA THR A 337 -13.99 -28.80 11.80
C THR A 337 -12.87 -28.05 11.10
N LEU A 338 -12.48 -26.89 11.64
CA LEU A 338 -11.39 -26.10 11.09
C LEU A 338 -10.04 -26.82 11.18
N SER A 339 -9.78 -27.54 12.28
CA SER A 339 -8.60 -28.39 12.40
C SER A 339 -8.58 -29.45 11.31
N GLY A 340 -9.70 -30.16 11.10
CA GLY A 340 -9.80 -31.16 10.03
C GLY A 340 -9.63 -30.58 8.62
N CYS A 341 -10.11 -29.35 8.39
CA CYS A 341 -9.87 -28.62 7.15
C CYS A 341 -8.37 -28.27 6.97
N ARG A 342 -7.71 -27.82 8.04
CA ARG A 342 -6.25 -27.56 8.03
C ARG A 342 -5.45 -28.83 7.79
N ASP A 343 -5.81 -29.94 8.43
CA ASP A 343 -5.17 -31.25 8.24
C ASP A 343 -5.25 -31.69 6.77
N ARG A 344 -6.38 -31.43 6.10
CA ARG A 344 -6.50 -31.67 4.65
C ARG A 344 -5.64 -30.75 3.82
N ILE A 345 -5.54 -29.47 4.16
CA ILE A 345 -4.61 -28.54 3.50
C ILE A 345 -3.16 -29.00 3.69
N HIS A 346 -2.80 -29.48 4.88
CA HIS A 346 -1.46 -30.04 5.16
C HIS A 346 -1.21 -31.31 4.34
N ALA A 347 -2.17 -32.23 4.28
CA ALA A 347 -2.06 -33.45 3.48
C ALA A 347 -1.98 -33.14 1.98
N TRP A 348 -2.73 -32.14 1.51
CA TRP A 348 -2.68 -31.65 0.14
C TRP A 348 -1.31 -31.08 -0.21
N ALA A 349 -0.77 -30.21 0.66
CA ALA A 349 0.59 -29.69 0.52
C ALA A 349 1.64 -30.82 0.50
N GLN A 350 1.49 -31.82 1.38
CA GLN A 350 2.38 -32.99 1.42
C GLN A 350 2.29 -33.80 0.13
N GLY A 351 1.10 -34.03 -0.42
CA GLY A 351 0.92 -34.76 -1.67
C GLY A 351 1.54 -34.05 -2.89
N TYR A 352 1.56 -32.71 -2.91
CA TYR A 352 2.32 -31.96 -3.93
C TYR A 352 3.82 -32.02 -3.70
N ARG A 353 4.26 -31.99 -2.44
CA ARG A 353 5.66 -32.15 -2.06
C ARG A 353 6.21 -33.51 -2.48
N ASP A 354 5.48 -34.58 -2.22
CA ASP A 354 5.87 -35.96 -2.58
C ASP A 354 5.98 -36.15 -4.10
N ARG A 355 5.21 -35.38 -4.87
CA ARG A 355 5.27 -35.34 -6.34
C ARG A 355 6.35 -34.39 -6.87
N GLY A 356 7.08 -33.69 -6.00
CA GLY A 356 8.12 -32.74 -6.38
C GLY A 356 7.59 -31.46 -7.01
N TRP A 357 6.48 -30.92 -6.51
CA TRP A 357 5.94 -29.60 -6.92
C TRP A 357 5.79 -29.44 -8.46
N PRO A 358 4.94 -30.27 -9.11
CA PRO A 358 4.78 -30.26 -10.57
C PRO A 358 4.31 -28.91 -11.13
N ALA A 359 4.36 -28.71 -12.45
CA ALA A 359 4.05 -27.42 -13.08
C ALA A 359 2.64 -26.89 -12.77
N GLU A 360 1.70 -27.81 -12.52
CA GLU A 360 0.31 -27.52 -12.18
C GLU A 360 0.14 -26.98 -10.75
N THR A 361 1.19 -27.02 -9.91
CA THR A 361 1.14 -26.65 -8.49
C THR A 361 0.36 -25.36 -8.24
N PRO A 362 -0.71 -25.40 -7.43
CA PRO A 362 -1.52 -24.24 -7.05
C PRO A 362 -0.69 -23.10 -6.46
N GLU A 363 -1.00 -21.86 -6.86
CA GLU A 363 -0.36 -20.66 -6.28
C GLU A 363 -0.55 -20.60 -4.76
N TYR A 364 -1.70 -21.07 -4.26
CA TYR A 364 -1.95 -21.13 -2.83
C TYR A 364 -0.86 -21.92 -2.09
N LEU A 365 -0.44 -23.10 -2.57
CA LEU A 365 0.61 -23.90 -1.91
C LEU A 365 2.00 -23.22 -1.95
N LEU A 366 2.21 -22.34 -2.93
CA LEU A 366 3.48 -21.63 -3.11
C LEU A 366 3.53 -20.27 -2.39
N ARG A 367 2.39 -19.74 -1.91
CA ARG A 367 2.36 -18.41 -1.25
C ARG A 367 1.33 -18.28 -0.14
N GLY A 368 0.11 -18.79 -0.33
CA GLY A 368 -0.96 -18.73 0.66
C GLY A 368 -0.71 -19.64 1.85
N TYR A 369 -0.21 -20.85 1.60
CA TYR A 369 0.05 -21.87 2.61
C TYR A 369 1.09 -21.44 3.63
N HIS A 370 2.20 -20.82 3.21
CA HIS A 370 3.20 -20.30 4.16
C HIS A 370 2.61 -19.24 5.11
N ARG A 371 1.69 -18.40 4.62
CA ARG A 371 0.98 -17.42 5.45
C ARG A 371 0.01 -18.07 6.43
N LEU A 372 -0.69 -19.12 5.99
CA LEU A 372 -1.52 -19.95 6.89
C LEU A 372 -0.65 -20.49 8.03
N LEU A 373 0.51 -21.08 7.72
CA LEU A 373 1.41 -21.66 8.72
C LEU A 373 1.88 -20.61 9.74
N GLY A 374 2.23 -19.41 9.27
CA GLY A 374 2.56 -18.29 10.16
C GLY A 374 1.40 -17.89 11.08
N SER A 375 0.17 -17.86 10.57
CA SER A 375 -1.01 -17.50 11.39
C SER A 375 -1.35 -18.51 12.49
N VAL A 376 -0.97 -19.78 12.30
CA VAL A 376 -1.18 -20.85 13.30
C VAL A 376 0.07 -21.13 14.14
N GLY A 377 1.18 -20.44 13.86
CA GLY A 377 2.45 -20.61 14.59
C GLY A 377 3.19 -21.92 14.28
N ASP A 378 2.97 -22.53 13.13
CA ASP A 378 3.59 -23.81 12.75
C ASP A 378 4.97 -23.60 12.09
N LEU A 379 5.95 -23.25 12.93
CA LEU A 379 7.30 -22.91 12.49
C LEU A 379 7.99 -24.06 11.75
N ASP A 380 7.81 -25.31 12.19
CA ASP A 380 8.41 -26.49 11.56
C ASP A 380 8.03 -26.59 10.07
N ARG A 381 6.73 -26.45 9.77
CA ARG A 381 6.27 -26.47 8.38
C ARG A 381 6.66 -25.22 7.60
N MET A 382 6.75 -24.06 8.25
CA MET A 382 7.23 -22.83 7.60
C MET A 382 8.67 -23.01 7.12
N VAL A 383 9.55 -23.48 8.01
CA VAL A 383 10.96 -23.77 7.69
C VAL A 383 11.05 -24.86 6.62
N ALA A 384 10.26 -25.93 6.72
CA ALA A 384 10.21 -26.96 5.69
C ALA A 384 9.81 -26.43 4.31
N CYS A 385 8.87 -25.47 4.22
CA CYS A 385 8.49 -24.83 2.96
C CYS A 385 9.58 -23.89 2.42
N ALA A 386 10.18 -23.10 3.31
CA ALA A 386 11.20 -22.10 2.97
C ALA A 386 12.56 -22.73 2.61
N THR A 387 12.74 -24.02 2.84
CA THR A 387 13.99 -24.77 2.61
C THR A 387 13.86 -25.89 1.59
N ASP A 388 12.65 -26.14 1.08
CA ASP A 388 12.38 -27.11 0.02
C ASP A 388 12.80 -26.53 -1.34
N TRP A 389 13.97 -26.94 -1.80
CA TRP A 389 14.58 -26.38 -3.01
C TRP A 389 13.73 -26.59 -4.28
N VAL A 390 13.00 -27.70 -4.37
CA VAL A 390 12.12 -27.98 -5.52
C VAL A 390 10.91 -27.03 -5.50
N ARG A 391 10.38 -26.73 -4.30
CA ARG A 391 9.32 -25.73 -4.14
C ARG A 391 9.81 -24.33 -4.53
N LEU A 392 11.00 -23.95 -4.10
CA LEU A 392 11.57 -22.64 -4.40
C LEU A 392 11.86 -22.46 -5.90
N ASP A 393 12.31 -23.52 -6.58
CA ASP A 393 12.44 -23.52 -8.05
C ASP A 393 11.07 -23.35 -8.73
N ARG A 394 10.03 -24.02 -8.23
CA ARG A 394 8.65 -23.84 -8.73
C ARG A 394 8.11 -22.42 -8.50
N MET A 395 8.46 -21.78 -7.38
CA MET A 395 8.13 -20.37 -7.12
C MET A 395 8.82 -19.44 -8.12
N LEU A 396 10.10 -19.68 -8.42
CA LEU A 396 10.86 -18.93 -9.42
C LEU A 396 10.24 -19.05 -10.81
N ASP A 397 9.87 -20.27 -11.22
CA ASP A 397 9.28 -20.50 -12.54
C ASP A 397 7.96 -19.74 -12.75
N ILE A 398 7.14 -19.61 -11.70
CA ILE A 398 5.81 -19.00 -11.77
C ILE A 398 5.87 -17.49 -11.56
N SER A 399 6.57 -17.01 -10.53
CA SER A 399 6.65 -15.58 -10.21
C SER A 399 7.69 -14.84 -11.05
N GLY A 400 8.64 -15.59 -11.62
CA GLY A 400 9.74 -15.06 -12.40
C GLY A 400 10.92 -14.52 -11.58
N GLY A 401 10.90 -14.64 -10.24
CA GLY A 401 12.01 -14.28 -9.34
C GLY A 401 11.94 -14.97 -7.97
N ASP A 402 12.95 -14.73 -7.13
CA ASP A 402 13.10 -15.31 -5.79
C ASP A 402 12.67 -14.39 -4.65
N ALA A 403 12.17 -13.20 -4.95
CA ALA A 403 11.78 -12.22 -3.93
C ALA A 403 10.77 -12.78 -2.92
N ALA A 404 9.80 -13.60 -3.37
CA ALA A 404 8.83 -14.24 -2.50
C ALA A 404 9.47 -15.31 -1.60
N ALA A 405 10.41 -16.11 -2.13
CA ALA A 405 11.15 -17.11 -1.37
C ALA A 405 12.02 -16.46 -0.28
N LEU A 406 12.70 -15.37 -0.62
CA LEU A 406 13.50 -14.60 0.33
C LEU A 406 12.62 -14.01 1.45
N ALA A 407 11.42 -13.52 1.12
CA ALA A 407 10.45 -13.04 2.11
C ALA A 407 9.95 -14.16 3.05
N GLU A 408 9.70 -15.36 2.55
CA GLU A 408 9.35 -16.51 3.40
C GLU A 408 10.49 -16.85 4.36
N ILE A 409 11.74 -16.87 3.89
CA ILE A 409 12.91 -17.08 4.75
C ILE A 409 13.02 -16.00 5.83
N THR A 410 12.88 -14.72 5.47
CA THR A 410 12.91 -13.61 6.43
C THR A 410 11.81 -13.73 7.48
N ALA A 411 10.60 -14.14 7.09
CA ALA A 411 9.51 -14.36 8.02
C ALA A 411 9.83 -15.47 9.04
N CYS A 412 10.40 -16.60 8.61
CA CYS A 412 10.86 -17.64 9.52
C CYS A 412 11.94 -17.14 10.48
N GLN A 413 12.92 -16.40 9.97
CA GLN A 413 14.01 -15.85 10.79
C GLN A 413 13.48 -14.87 11.85
N ALA A 414 12.50 -14.03 11.52
CA ALA A 414 11.86 -13.14 12.48
C ALA A 414 11.22 -13.92 13.65
N VAL A 415 10.43 -14.97 13.33
CA VAL A 415 9.79 -15.82 14.35
C VAL A 415 10.82 -16.50 15.24
N ILE A 416 11.93 -17.01 14.68
CA ILE A 416 13.00 -17.66 15.47
C ILE A 416 13.70 -16.65 16.40
N CYS A 417 13.95 -15.42 15.92
CA CYS A 417 14.59 -14.38 16.73
C CYS A 417 13.75 -13.92 17.93
N GLU A 418 12.44 -14.10 17.88
CA GLU A 418 11.51 -13.74 18.97
C GLU A 418 11.38 -14.84 20.05
N GLN A 419 11.92 -16.03 19.82
CA GLN A 419 11.91 -17.12 20.80
C GLN A 419 12.83 -16.81 22.00
N GLU A 420 12.43 -17.24 23.20
CA GLU A 420 13.29 -17.15 24.40
C GLU A 420 14.62 -17.91 24.19
N GLU A 421 14.56 -19.06 23.52
CA GLU A 421 15.71 -19.86 23.10
C GLU A 421 15.65 -20.07 21.57
N PRO A 422 16.33 -19.24 20.76
CA PRO A 422 16.28 -19.34 19.31
C PRO A 422 16.85 -20.66 18.78
N ASP A 423 16.09 -21.36 17.93
CA ASP A 423 16.58 -22.58 17.25
C ASP A 423 17.67 -22.25 16.21
N LEU A 424 18.92 -22.41 16.62
CA LEU A 424 20.10 -22.18 15.78
C LEU A 424 20.21 -23.16 14.60
N SER A 425 19.62 -24.34 14.69
CA SER A 425 19.65 -25.34 13.61
C SER A 425 18.74 -24.91 12.47
N MET A 426 17.51 -24.47 12.79
CA MET A 426 16.60 -23.88 11.80
C MET A 426 17.19 -22.60 11.21
N MET A 427 17.78 -21.75 12.04
CA MET A 427 18.44 -20.52 11.59
C MET A 427 19.58 -20.80 10.61
N LEU A 428 20.42 -21.82 10.87
CA LEU A 428 21.49 -22.22 9.98
C LEU A 428 20.96 -22.74 8.64
N LEU A 429 19.90 -23.56 8.66
CA LEU A 429 19.28 -24.10 7.45
C LEU A 429 18.68 -22.98 6.57
N LEU A 430 18.00 -22.02 7.19
CA LEU A 430 17.45 -20.84 6.52
C LEU A 430 18.56 -19.94 5.96
N ALA A 431 19.62 -19.71 6.73
CA ALA A 431 20.78 -18.93 6.27
C ALA A 431 21.47 -19.60 5.07
N TYR A 432 21.70 -20.91 5.13
CA TYR A 432 22.24 -21.68 4.01
C TYR A 432 21.36 -21.58 2.76
N THR A 433 20.04 -21.70 2.93
CA THR A 433 19.10 -21.60 1.81
C THR A 433 19.09 -20.20 1.20
N ARG A 434 19.08 -19.15 2.03
CA ARG A 434 19.20 -17.75 1.60
C ARG A 434 20.49 -17.51 0.84
N ASP A 435 21.61 -18.02 1.33
CA ASP A 435 22.92 -17.83 0.70
C ASP A 435 22.97 -18.53 -0.66
N ARG A 436 22.34 -19.70 -0.81
CA ARG A 436 22.18 -20.36 -2.12
C ARG A 436 21.30 -19.58 -3.10
N LEU A 437 20.19 -19.01 -2.64
CA LEU A 437 19.37 -18.10 -3.46
C LEU A 437 20.18 -16.87 -3.87
N ALA A 438 20.95 -16.31 -2.95
CA ALA A 438 21.84 -15.19 -3.22
C ALA A 438 22.89 -15.54 -4.28
N GLU A 439 23.55 -16.70 -4.20
CA GLU A 439 24.50 -17.16 -5.21
C GLU A 439 23.87 -17.35 -6.60
N ARG A 440 22.64 -17.90 -6.65
CA ARG A 440 21.87 -17.99 -7.91
C ARG A 440 21.61 -16.61 -8.49
N ASN A 441 21.16 -15.67 -7.66
CA ASN A 441 20.76 -14.34 -8.10
C ASN A 441 21.92 -13.38 -8.33
N ALA A 442 23.11 -13.65 -7.75
CA ALA A 442 24.31 -12.85 -7.96
C ALA A 442 24.77 -12.82 -9.43
N LYS A 443 24.36 -13.82 -10.23
CA LYS A 443 24.67 -13.92 -11.66
C LYS A 443 23.62 -13.23 -12.55
N LEU A 444 22.54 -12.69 -11.98
CA LEU A 444 21.52 -11.99 -12.75
C LEU A 444 22.09 -10.70 -13.34
N PRO A 445 21.99 -10.48 -14.66
CA PRO A 445 22.35 -9.20 -15.27
C PRO A 445 21.45 -8.08 -14.74
N LEU A 446 22.04 -6.97 -14.29
CA LEU A 446 21.31 -5.83 -13.71
C LEU A 446 20.30 -5.19 -14.67
N GLY A 447 20.54 -5.29 -15.98
CA GLY A 447 19.62 -4.79 -17.01
C GLY A 447 18.46 -5.73 -17.37
N LEU A 448 18.48 -6.99 -16.88
CA LEU A 448 17.46 -7.98 -17.23
C LEU A 448 16.05 -7.61 -16.72
N PRO A 449 15.87 -7.10 -15.47
CA PRO A 449 14.59 -6.57 -15.02
C PRO A 449 14.01 -5.51 -15.97
N ALA A 450 14.79 -4.49 -16.30
CA ALA A 450 14.35 -3.42 -17.19
C ALA A 450 13.97 -3.95 -18.59
N ALA A 451 14.67 -4.96 -19.09
CA ALA A 451 14.32 -5.61 -20.36
C ALA A 451 12.95 -6.30 -20.30
N TRP A 452 12.64 -7.04 -19.23
CA TRP A 452 11.33 -7.66 -19.04
C TRP A 452 10.20 -6.63 -18.92
N ALA A 453 10.44 -5.50 -18.27
CA ALA A 453 9.47 -4.42 -18.19
C ALA A 453 9.15 -3.82 -19.55
N ARG A 454 10.16 -3.61 -20.40
CA ARG A 454 9.96 -3.15 -21.79
C ARG A 454 9.17 -4.15 -22.65
N LEU A 455 9.17 -5.43 -22.27
CA LEU A 455 8.36 -6.49 -22.89
C LEU A 455 6.95 -6.60 -22.27
N GLY A 456 6.55 -5.67 -21.40
CA GLY A 456 5.24 -5.66 -20.72
C GLY A 456 5.14 -6.60 -19.51
N ASN A 457 6.20 -7.28 -19.12
CA ASN A 457 6.21 -8.23 -18.00
C ASN A 457 6.72 -7.58 -16.71
N VAL A 458 5.99 -6.59 -16.22
CA VAL A 458 6.38 -5.76 -15.06
C VAL A 458 6.51 -6.57 -13.78
N VAL A 459 5.58 -7.50 -13.52
CA VAL A 459 5.60 -8.35 -12.31
C VAL A 459 6.89 -9.18 -12.24
N ARG A 460 7.28 -9.79 -13.37
CA ARG A 460 8.52 -10.56 -13.47
C ARG A 460 9.75 -9.68 -13.33
N ALA A 461 9.75 -8.50 -13.96
CA ALA A 461 10.84 -7.55 -13.84
C ALA A 461 11.09 -7.15 -12.37
N GLU A 462 10.02 -6.82 -11.65
CA GLU A 462 10.06 -6.43 -10.25
C GLU A 462 10.53 -7.59 -9.35
N ALA A 463 10.03 -8.81 -9.59
CA ALA A 463 10.47 -10.01 -8.89
C ALA A 463 11.98 -10.25 -9.06
N LEU A 464 12.50 -10.17 -10.29
CA LEU A 464 13.93 -10.31 -10.57
C LEU A 464 14.76 -9.23 -9.89
N ALA A 465 14.36 -7.97 -10.00
CA ALA A 465 15.09 -6.86 -9.38
C ALA A 465 15.18 -7.04 -7.87
N ARG A 466 14.08 -7.43 -7.21
CA ARG A 466 14.04 -7.70 -5.76
C ARG A 466 14.79 -8.96 -5.32
N SER A 467 15.15 -9.83 -6.24
CA SER A 467 15.90 -11.06 -5.95
C SER A 467 17.40 -10.83 -5.83
N LEU A 468 17.89 -9.66 -6.25
CA LEU A 468 19.31 -9.34 -6.21
C LEU A 468 19.80 -9.25 -4.74
N PRO A 469 20.87 -9.97 -4.38
CA PRO A 469 21.27 -10.12 -2.98
C PRO A 469 21.94 -8.88 -2.38
N ASN A 470 22.63 -8.11 -3.22
CA ASN A 470 23.31 -6.89 -2.80
C ASN A 470 22.34 -5.69 -2.90
N PRO A 471 22.06 -4.96 -1.80
CA PRO A 471 21.19 -3.78 -1.83
C PRO A 471 21.61 -2.73 -2.86
N ALA A 472 22.90 -2.54 -3.12
CA ALA A 472 23.36 -1.60 -4.16
C ALA A 472 22.98 -2.07 -5.57
N SER A 473 23.20 -3.35 -5.88
CA SER A 473 22.79 -3.96 -7.15
C SER A 473 21.27 -3.99 -7.31
N GLN A 474 20.54 -4.26 -6.23
CA GLN A 474 19.08 -4.22 -6.19
C GLN A 474 18.57 -2.81 -6.47
N ALA A 475 19.12 -1.79 -5.82
CA ALA A 475 18.75 -0.39 -6.06
C ALA A 475 19.04 0.04 -7.50
N GLU A 476 20.17 -0.39 -8.07
CA GLU A 476 20.52 -0.12 -9.47
C GLU A 476 19.52 -0.76 -10.45
N ALA A 477 19.20 -2.03 -10.26
CA ALA A 477 18.26 -2.75 -11.12
C ALA A 477 16.82 -2.21 -11.00
N LEU A 478 16.37 -1.88 -9.78
CA LEU A 478 15.07 -1.24 -9.57
C LEU A 478 15.04 0.17 -10.17
N THR A 479 16.14 0.94 -10.08
CA THR A 479 16.25 2.25 -10.74
C THR A 479 16.13 2.12 -12.27
N ALA A 480 16.78 1.12 -12.86
CA ALA A 480 16.66 0.83 -14.29
C ALA A 480 15.22 0.43 -14.67
N LEU A 481 14.53 -0.31 -13.78
CA LEU A 481 13.12 -0.65 -13.93
C LEU A 481 12.22 0.59 -13.87
N VAL A 482 12.44 1.51 -12.93
CA VAL A 482 11.74 2.80 -12.87
C VAL A 482 11.84 3.55 -14.19
N ARG A 483 13.05 3.70 -14.73
CA ARG A 483 13.25 4.35 -16.04
C ARG A 483 12.54 3.62 -17.18
N ALA A 484 12.57 2.29 -17.17
CA ALA A 484 11.90 1.50 -18.20
C ALA A 484 10.38 1.71 -18.18
N LEU A 485 9.78 1.76 -17.00
CA LEU A 485 8.35 2.02 -16.82
C LEU A 485 7.96 3.45 -17.17
N ALA A 486 8.77 4.43 -16.76
CA ALA A 486 8.60 5.84 -17.13
C ALA A 486 8.59 6.01 -18.66
N ASN A 487 9.56 5.40 -19.35
CA ASN A 487 9.62 5.46 -20.81
C ASN A 487 8.47 4.72 -21.51
N ALA A 488 7.82 3.77 -20.82
CA ALA A 488 6.64 3.08 -21.32
C ALA A 488 5.32 3.84 -21.00
N GLY A 489 5.39 4.97 -20.29
CA GLY A 489 4.23 5.74 -19.84
C GLY A 489 3.53 5.17 -18.60
N GLU A 490 4.09 4.13 -17.96
CA GLU A 490 3.56 3.53 -16.73
C GLU A 490 4.03 4.32 -15.48
N HIS A 491 3.75 5.62 -15.44
CA HIS A 491 4.26 6.54 -14.42
C HIS A 491 3.86 6.15 -12.98
N ASP A 492 2.62 5.70 -12.77
CA ASP A 492 2.16 5.28 -11.44
C ASP A 492 2.94 4.09 -10.89
N ARG A 493 3.24 3.10 -11.75
CA ARG A 493 4.05 1.94 -11.38
C ARG A 493 5.51 2.31 -11.21
N ALA A 494 6.05 3.18 -12.08
CA ALA A 494 7.40 3.72 -11.92
C ALA A 494 7.55 4.40 -10.55
N ARG A 495 6.54 5.16 -10.11
CA ARG A 495 6.50 5.84 -8.81
C ARG A 495 6.48 4.87 -7.63
N VAL A 496 5.66 3.82 -7.68
CA VAL A 496 5.61 2.78 -6.64
C VAL A 496 6.94 2.05 -6.52
N ILE A 497 7.55 1.67 -7.65
CA ILE A 497 8.84 1.00 -7.65
C ILE A 497 9.95 1.95 -7.19
N ALA A 498 9.89 3.23 -7.55
CA ALA A 498 10.84 4.23 -7.08
C ALA A 498 10.81 4.39 -5.56
N GLN A 499 9.61 4.35 -4.94
CA GLN A 499 9.49 4.40 -3.49
C GLN A 499 10.15 3.19 -2.82
N ALA A 500 9.90 1.98 -3.35
CA ALA A 500 10.58 0.79 -2.85
C ALA A 500 12.11 0.86 -3.07
N THR A 501 12.54 1.42 -4.20
CA THR A 501 13.97 1.63 -4.53
C THR A 501 14.64 2.56 -3.55
N GLU A 502 13.94 3.62 -3.12
CA GLU A 502 14.40 4.55 -2.11
C GLU A 502 14.65 3.82 -0.78
N THR A 503 13.72 2.99 -0.32
CA THR A 503 13.90 2.19 0.91
C THR A 503 15.12 1.28 0.81
N VAL A 504 15.34 0.64 -0.34
CA VAL A 504 16.52 -0.20 -0.58
C VAL A 504 17.80 0.64 -0.61
N ALA A 505 17.79 1.79 -1.29
CA ALA A 505 18.96 2.68 -1.33
C ALA A 505 19.35 3.15 0.08
N HIS A 506 18.37 3.43 0.94
CA HIS A 506 18.62 3.83 2.33
C HIS A 506 19.11 2.70 3.23
N SER A 507 18.84 1.44 2.90
CA SER A 507 19.39 0.30 3.65
C SER A 507 20.85 -0.02 3.29
N ILE A 508 21.41 0.61 2.25
CA ILE A 508 22.83 0.48 1.89
C ILE A 508 23.70 1.05 3.01
N THR A 509 24.53 0.20 3.60
CA THR A 509 25.37 0.55 4.76
C THR A 509 26.58 1.43 4.41
N HIS A 510 27.13 1.28 3.20
CA HIS A 510 28.27 2.08 2.75
C HIS A 510 27.81 3.46 2.25
N PRO A 511 28.22 4.59 2.88
CA PRO A 511 27.70 5.91 2.56
C PRO A 511 27.87 6.33 1.10
N ASP A 512 29.02 6.03 0.48
CA ASP A 512 29.25 6.39 -0.92
C ASP A 512 28.30 5.62 -1.87
N SER A 513 28.14 4.31 -1.65
CA SER A 513 27.24 3.47 -2.44
C SER A 513 25.78 3.90 -2.27
N GLN A 514 25.38 4.27 -1.05
CA GLN A 514 24.08 4.85 -0.78
C GLN A 514 23.88 6.15 -1.57
N ALA A 515 24.83 7.08 -1.50
CA ALA A 515 24.76 8.35 -2.22
C ALA A 515 24.65 8.14 -3.74
N TRP A 516 25.42 7.20 -4.31
CA TRP A 516 25.35 6.85 -5.74
C TRP A 516 24.01 6.23 -6.14
N ALA A 517 23.47 5.31 -5.33
CA ALA A 517 22.16 4.71 -5.57
C ALA A 517 21.04 5.76 -5.56
N LEU A 518 21.07 6.67 -4.58
CA LEU A 518 20.12 7.79 -4.50
C LEU A 518 20.27 8.74 -5.69
N ALA A 519 21.50 9.08 -6.10
CA ALA A 519 21.76 9.89 -7.29
C ALA A 519 21.20 9.25 -8.57
N ALA A 520 21.34 7.93 -8.72
CA ALA A 520 20.78 7.21 -9.86
C ALA A 520 19.24 7.25 -9.86
N LEU A 521 18.63 7.05 -8.69
CA LEU A 521 17.18 7.12 -8.50
C LEU A 521 16.62 8.51 -8.78
N ILE A 522 17.32 9.59 -8.37
CA ILE A 522 16.94 10.98 -8.67
C ILE A 522 16.77 11.22 -10.16
N VAL A 523 17.73 10.73 -10.96
CA VAL A 523 17.64 10.85 -12.42
C VAL A 523 16.45 10.04 -12.96
N ALA A 524 16.22 8.84 -12.43
CA ALA A 524 15.07 8.03 -12.85
C ALA A 524 13.71 8.63 -12.48
N LEU A 525 13.61 9.28 -11.31
CA LEU A 525 12.45 10.06 -10.90
C LEU A 525 12.25 11.25 -11.83
N ALA A 526 13.33 11.95 -12.19
CA ALA A 526 13.26 13.06 -13.12
C ALA A 526 12.76 12.60 -14.51
N ASP A 527 13.29 11.50 -15.03
CA ASP A 527 12.83 10.87 -16.28
C ASP A 527 11.34 10.46 -16.21
N ALA A 528 10.84 10.15 -15.00
CA ALA A 528 9.44 9.80 -14.75
C ALA A 528 8.50 11.02 -14.62
N GLY A 529 9.02 12.25 -14.65
CA GLY A 529 8.27 13.50 -14.44
C GLY A 529 8.21 13.96 -12.97
N GLU A 530 8.83 13.23 -12.04
CA GLU A 530 8.80 13.47 -10.59
C GLU A 530 9.88 14.48 -10.16
N HIS A 531 9.90 15.63 -10.82
CA HIS A 531 10.94 16.66 -10.73
C HIS A 531 11.14 17.24 -9.32
N ASP A 532 10.05 17.46 -8.57
CA ASP A 532 10.12 18.02 -7.21
C ASP A 532 10.61 16.99 -6.19
N ARG A 533 10.21 15.72 -6.33
CA ARG A 533 10.77 14.62 -5.55
C ARG A 533 12.24 14.41 -5.85
N ALA A 534 12.63 14.43 -7.13
CA ALA A 534 14.02 14.32 -7.55
C ALA A 534 14.88 15.44 -6.92
N LYS A 535 14.39 16.69 -6.92
CA LYS A 535 15.06 17.82 -6.26
C LYS A 535 15.17 17.63 -4.75
N THR A 536 14.06 17.28 -4.08
CA THR A 536 14.04 17.10 -2.62
C THR A 536 15.00 16.01 -2.19
N MET A 537 15.04 14.89 -2.92
CA MET A 537 15.96 13.78 -2.70
C MET A 537 17.42 14.18 -2.95
N ALA A 538 17.70 15.00 -3.98
CA ALA A 538 19.05 15.48 -4.22
C ALA A 538 19.57 16.32 -3.03
N CYS A 539 18.69 17.06 -2.36
CA CYS A 539 19.03 17.82 -1.15
C CYS A 539 19.31 16.94 0.08
N THR A 540 18.86 15.68 0.13
CA THR A 540 19.13 14.76 1.26
C THR A 540 20.47 14.03 1.13
N ILE A 541 21.11 14.05 -0.04
CA ILE A 541 22.42 13.42 -0.25
C ILE A 541 23.49 14.17 0.56
N THR A 542 24.11 13.47 1.51
CA THR A 542 25.12 14.02 2.41
C THR A 542 26.49 14.18 1.75
N HIS A 543 26.81 13.36 0.74
CA HIS A 543 28.10 13.41 0.04
C HIS A 543 28.12 14.58 -0.99
N PRO A 544 28.91 15.65 -0.79
CA PRO A 544 28.78 16.90 -1.56
C PRO A 544 29.01 16.76 -3.07
N ILE A 545 29.98 15.95 -3.48
CA ILE A 545 30.30 15.72 -4.91
C ILE A 545 29.17 14.97 -5.61
N VAL A 546 28.61 13.93 -4.95
CA VAL A 546 27.52 13.12 -5.51
C VAL A 546 26.23 13.92 -5.56
N GLN A 547 25.96 14.73 -4.52
CA GLN A 547 24.85 15.69 -4.52
C GLN A 547 24.95 16.68 -5.69
N ALA A 548 26.12 17.31 -5.88
CA ALA A 548 26.33 18.25 -6.98
C ALA A 548 26.16 17.57 -8.36
N GLY A 549 26.62 16.33 -8.50
CA GLY A 549 26.39 15.51 -9.70
C GLY A 549 24.93 15.19 -9.95
N ALA A 550 24.18 14.79 -8.92
CA ALA A 550 22.75 14.49 -9.01
C ALA A 550 21.93 15.73 -9.39
N LEU A 551 22.22 16.88 -8.76
CA LEU A 551 21.58 18.16 -9.09
C LEU A 551 21.90 18.59 -10.53
N ALA A 552 23.15 18.47 -10.97
CA ALA A 552 23.53 18.79 -12.35
C ALA A 552 22.81 17.88 -13.37
N ALA A 553 22.66 16.60 -13.07
CA ALA A 553 21.90 15.68 -13.92
C ALA A 553 20.41 16.06 -13.96
N LEU A 554 19.83 16.45 -12.83
CA LEU A 554 18.45 16.96 -12.75
C LEU A 554 18.25 18.23 -13.59
N VAL A 555 19.19 19.19 -13.52
CA VAL A 555 19.13 20.41 -14.37
C VAL A 555 19.05 20.06 -15.85
N ARG A 556 19.85 19.08 -16.30
CA ARG A 556 19.81 18.62 -17.69
C ARG A 556 18.46 18.01 -18.06
N VAL A 557 17.91 17.12 -17.23
CA VAL A 557 16.59 16.50 -17.49
C VAL A 557 15.49 17.57 -17.55
N LEU A 558 15.50 18.54 -16.63
CA LEU A 558 14.56 19.66 -16.63
C LEU A 558 14.69 20.53 -17.89
N ALA A 559 15.92 20.80 -18.33
CA ALA A 559 16.18 21.57 -19.53
C ALA A 559 15.71 20.84 -20.79
N ASP A 560 15.94 19.54 -20.88
CA ASP A 560 15.47 18.69 -21.98
C ASP A 560 13.93 18.59 -22.01
N ALA A 561 13.28 18.63 -20.83
CA ALA A 561 11.82 18.69 -20.69
C ALA A 561 11.22 20.08 -20.97
N GLY A 562 12.05 21.11 -21.23
CA GLY A 562 11.60 22.48 -21.48
C GLY A 562 11.25 23.28 -20.22
N GLU A 563 11.56 22.78 -19.04
CA GLU A 563 11.29 23.44 -17.74
C GLU A 563 12.45 24.37 -17.32
N TYR A 564 12.77 25.34 -18.17
CA TYR A 564 13.97 26.18 -18.02
C TYR A 564 14.05 26.93 -16.69
N ASP A 565 12.94 27.51 -16.21
CA ASP A 565 12.93 28.25 -14.93
C ASP A 565 13.25 27.36 -13.73
N ARG A 566 12.78 26.10 -13.77
CA ARG A 566 13.07 25.10 -12.74
C ARG A 566 14.51 24.63 -12.85
N ALA A 567 15.01 24.42 -14.07
CA ALA A 567 16.41 24.09 -14.32
C ALA A 567 17.36 25.18 -13.79
N GLU A 568 17.06 26.47 -14.03
CA GLU A 568 17.80 27.61 -13.47
C GLU A 568 17.79 27.59 -11.93
N THR A 569 16.62 27.33 -11.34
CA THR A 569 16.46 27.29 -9.88
C THR A 569 17.29 26.17 -9.24
N VAL A 570 17.32 24.99 -9.86
CA VAL A 570 18.14 23.85 -9.39
C VAL A 570 19.63 24.12 -9.63
N ALA A 571 20.01 24.75 -10.75
CA ALA A 571 21.41 25.09 -11.02
C ALA A 571 21.98 25.99 -9.91
N ARG A 572 21.20 26.95 -9.40
CA ARG A 572 21.62 27.86 -8.32
C ARG A 572 21.89 27.15 -6.98
N THR A 573 21.41 25.92 -6.78
CA THR A 573 21.68 25.15 -5.57
C THR A 573 22.94 24.26 -5.68
N ILE A 574 23.58 24.21 -6.86
CA ILE A 574 24.80 23.42 -7.07
C ILE A 574 25.99 24.16 -6.46
N THR A 575 26.58 23.58 -5.42
CA THR A 575 27.70 24.18 -4.67
C THR A 575 29.07 23.95 -5.32
N TYR A 576 29.20 22.97 -6.23
CA TYR A 576 30.48 22.59 -6.83
C TYR A 576 30.64 23.20 -8.23
N PRO A 577 31.65 24.07 -8.47
CA PRO A 577 31.75 24.86 -9.70
C PRO A 577 31.80 24.05 -10.99
N ALA A 578 32.49 22.89 -10.99
CA ALA A 578 32.61 22.04 -12.18
C ALA A 578 31.27 21.45 -12.61
N TYR A 579 30.44 21.02 -11.65
CA TYR A 579 29.10 20.49 -11.92
C TYR A 579 28.12 21.61 -12.31
N LEU A 580 28.24 22.79 -11.67
CA LEU A 580 27.44 23.96 -12.03
C LEU A 580 27.70 24.40 -13.48
N ALA A 581 28.97 24.47 -13.89
CA ALA A 581 29.34 24.83 -15.25
C ALA A 581 28.76 23.85 -16.28
N GLY A 582 28.83 22.53 -16.01
CA GLY A 582 28.23 21.51 -16.87
C GLY A 582 26.70 21.61 -16.95
N ALA A 583 26.05 21.86 -15.82
CA ALA A 583 24.60 22.02 -15.73
C ALA A 583 24.10 23.26 -16.50
N LEU A 584 24.79 24.40 -16.34
CA LEU A 584 24.48 25.64 -17.06
C LEU A 584 24.74 25.49 -18.56
N ALA A 585 25.83 24.82 -18.96
CA ALA A 585 26.10 24.56 -20.39
C ALA A 585 24.98 23.74 -21.04
N ALA A 586 24.45 22.72 -20.35
CA ALA A 586 23.31 21.94 -20.84
C ALA A 586 22.04 22.80 -20.94
N LEU A 587 21.77 23.62 -19.93
CA LEU A 587 20.62 24.53 -19.91
C LEU A 587 20.67 25.58 -21.03
N VAL A 588 21.80 26.25 -21.20
CA VAL A 588 22.04 27.22 -22.28
C VAL A 588 21.87 26.56 -23.65
N GLY A 589 22.40 25.34 -23.82
CA GLY A 589 22.21 24.58 -25.06
C GLY A 589 20.74 24.27 -25.35
N ALA A 590 19.97 23.87 -24.34
CA ALA A 590 18.54 23.61 -24.47
C ALA A 590 17.73 24.87 -24.79
N LEU A 591 18.01 26.00 -24.10
CA LEU A 591 17.41 27.31 -24.37
C LEU A 591 17.71 27.79 -25.80
N ALA A 592 18.95 27.65 -26.26
CA ALA A 592 19.35 28.01 -27.61
C ALA A 592 18.62 27.15 -28.67
N ASN A 593 18.48 25.84 -28.43
CA ASN A 593 17.72 24.93 -29.30
C ASN A 593 16.22 25.26 -29.34
N ALA A 594 15.67 25.80 -28.26
CA ALA A 594 14.29 26.27 -28.19
C ALA A 594 14.08 27.68 -28.78
N GLY A 595 15.16 28.36 -29.20
CA GLY A 595 15.11 29.70 -29.78
C GLY A 595 15.09 30.85 -28.75
N GLU A 596 15.32 30.57 -27.47
CA GLU A 596 15.39 31.57 -26.39
C GLU A 596 16.80 32.20 -26.29
N HIS A 597 17.31 32.73 -27.41
CA HIS A 597 18.69 33.20 -27.54
C HIS A 597 19.10 34.33 -26.59
N ASP A 598 18.16 35.14 -26.11
CA ASP A 598 18.45 36.22 -25.15
C ASP A 598 18.59 35.70 -23.70
N ARG A 599 18.03 34.51 -23.41
CA ARG A 599 18.12 33.85 -22.10
C ARG A 599 19.26 32.84 -22.01
N ALA A 600 19.64 32.25 -23.16
CA ALA A 600 20.84 31.43 -23.33
C ALA A 600 22.11 32.27 -23.19
#